data_AF-A0A1M3HS25-F1
#
_entry.id   AF-A0A1M3HS25-F1
#
_cell.length_a   1.000
_cell.length_b   1.000
_cell.length_c   1.000
_cell.angle_alpha   90.00
_cell.angle_beta   90.00
_cell.angle_gamma   90.00
#
_symmetry.space_group_name_H-M   'P 1'
#
loop_
_entity.id
_entity.type
_entity.pdbx_description
1 polymer ?
#
loop_
_entity_poly.entity_id
_entity_poly.type
_entity_poly.pdbx_seq_one_letter_code
_entity_poly.pdbx_strand_id
1 'polypeptide(L)'
;MARERLENLVAIAESRPEDGFELDVIEAARREITAREVDSSALSEVRSNHKALKSEEDGRSDIGLSHPAWIGFAAIGPILILSIPLALSLLALGYKQKGKDAFGGILAGFLIWGVGIPAILFALDWLGIA
;
A
#
# COMPACT_ATOMS: atom_id res chain seq x y z
N MET A 1 6.11 -10.76 -24.72
CA MET A 1 6.38 -12.14 -24.23
C MET A 1 7.86 -12.39 -23.94
N ALA A 2 8.80 -12.28 -24.91
CA ALA A 2 10.22 -12.56 -24.63
C ALA A 2 10.87 -11.56 -23.67
N ARG A 3 10.56 -10.26 -23.79
CA ARG A 3 11.05 -9.18 -22.92
C ARG A 3 10.56 -9.29 -21.48
N GLU A 4 9.26 -9.49 -21.29
CA GLU A 4 8.64 -9.69 -19.96
C GLU A 4 9.22 -10.91 -19.23
N ARG A 5 9.50 -12.00 -19.96
CA ARG A 5 10.18 -13.18 -19.38
C ARG A 5 11.63 -12.85 -18.95
N LEU A 6 12.33 -12.00 -19.69
CA LEU A 6 13.67 -11.54 -19.34
C LEU A 6 13.66 -10.62 -18.12
N GLU A 7 12.70 -9.70 -18.04
CA GLU A 7 12.48 -8.82 -16.88
C GLU A 7 12.25 -9.64 -15.60
N ASN A 8 11.40 -10.67 -15.65
CA ASN A 8 11.19 -11.58 -14.52
C ASN A 8 12.44 -12.38 -14.15
N LEU A 9 13.20 -12.88 -15.13
CA LEU A 9 14.45 -13.61 -14.87
C LEU A 9 15.49 -12.72 -14.20
N VAL A 10 15.64 -11.46 -14.66
CA VAL A 10 16.56 -10.49 -14.06
C VAL A 10 16.11 -10.14 -12.64
N ALA A 11 14.81 -9.96 -12.41
CA ALA A 11 14.27 -9.70 -11.07
C ALA A 11 14.59 -10.84 -10.09
N ILE A 12 14.47 -12.09 -10.53
CA ILE A 12 14.80 -13.28 -9.70
C ILE A 12 16.32 -13.44 -9.53
N ALA A 13 17.13 -13.13 -10.54
CA ALA A 13 18.58 -13.29 -10.46
C ALA A 13 19.26 -12.25 -9.55
N GLU A 14 18.67 -11.05 -9.45
CA GLU A 14 19.14 -9.91 -8.65
C GLU A 14 18.41 -9.80 -7.29
N SER A 15 17.48 -10.72 -6.98
CA SER A 15 16.84 -10.81 -5.67
C SER A 15 17.76 -11.47 -4.65
N ARG A 16 17.42 -11.26 -3.38
CA ARG A 16 18.06 -11.91 -2.23
C ARG A 16 17.13 -12.96 -1.64
N PRO A 17 17.64 -13.92 -0.85
CA PRO A 17 16.80 -14.89 -0.16
C PRO A 17 15.73 -14.23 0.74
N GLU A 18 16.05 -13.07 1.34
CA GLU A 18 15.10 -12.27 2.11
C GLU A 18 13.93 -11.67 1.29
N ASP A 19 14.06 -11.59 -0.04
CA ASP A 19 13.01 -11.10 -0.95
C ASP A 19 11.95 -12.18 -1.27
N GLY A 20 12.00 -13.34 -0.59
CA GLY A 20 11.01 -14.43 -0.72
C GLY A 20 11.33 -15.48 -1.79
N PHE A 21 12.53 -15.45 -2.36
CA PHE A 21 12.99 -16.45 -3.33
C PHE A 21 13.95 -17.45 -2.67
N GLU A 22 13.80 -18.73 -3.02
CA GLU A 22 14.76 -19.75 -2.61
C GLU A 22 16.11 -19.54 -3.32
N LEU A 23 17.21 -19.82 -2.62
CA LEU A 23 18.57 -19.65 -3.15
C LEU A 23 18.76 -20.41 -4.47
N ASP A 24 18.23 -21.64 -4.55
CA ASP A 24 18.31 -22.50 -5.72
C ASP A 24 17.63 -21.88 -6.94
N VAL A 25 16.54 -21.13 -6.74
CA VAL A 25 15.78 -20.43 -7.79
C VAL A 25 16.56 -19.23 -8.31
N ILE A 26 17.21 -18.48 -7.42
CA ILE A 26 18.09 -17.34 -7.76
C ILE A 26 19.27 -17.84 -8.61
N GLU A 27 19.91 -18.93 -8.19
CA GLU A 27 21.02 -19.53 -8.93
C GLU A 27 20.60 -20.13 -10.27
N ALA A 28 19.41 -20.72 -10.35
CA ALA A 28 18.85 -21.22 -11.60
C ALA A 28 18.58 -20.06 -12.58
N ALA A 29 18.05 -18.93 -12.10
CA ALA A 29 17.81 -17.74 -12.93
C ALA A 29 19.13 -17.16 -13.48
N ARG A 30 20.19 -17.09 -12.67
CA ARG A 30 21.53 -16.65 -13.11
C ARG A 30 22.12 -17.56 -14.18
N ARG A 31 21.97 -18.87 -14.01
CA ARG A 31 22.41 -19.87 -15.00
C ARG A 31 21.63 -19.75 -16.30
N GLU A 32 20.31 -19.58 -16.23
CA GLU A 32 19.44 -19.42 -17.39
C GLU A 32 19.74 -18.14 -18.19
N ILE A 33 20.02 -17.03 -17.52
CA ILE A 33 20.44 -15.77 -18.17
C ILE A 33 21.76 -15.97 -18.93
N THR A 34 22.71 -16.67 -18.32
CA THR A 34 24.03 -16.95 -18.90
C THR A 34 23.92 -17.90 -20.10
N ALA A 35 23.09 -18.95 -19.98
CA ALA A 35 22.89 -19.96 -21.02
C ALA A 35 22.20 -19.42 -22.27
N ARG A 36 21.44 -18.33 -22.15
CA ARG A 36 20.68 -17.74 -23.26
C ARG A 36 21.47 -16.78 -24.15
N GLU A 37 22.76 -16.53 -23.85
CA GLU A 37 23.61 -15.57 -24.56
C GLU A 37 22.86 -14.26 -24.88
N VAL A 38 22.08 -13.78 -23.91
CA VAL A 38 21.20 -12.63 -24.10
C VAL A 38 22.03 -11.43 -24.52
N ASP A 39 21.60 -10.77 -25.59
CA ASP A 39 22.27 -9.59 -26.11
C ASP A 39 22.56 -8.58 -24.98
N SER A 40 23.83 -8.18 -24.90
CA SER A 40 24.35 -7.36 -23.80
C SER A 40 23.63 -6.00 -23.67
N SER A 41 23.11 -5.46 -24.78
CA SER A 41 22.37 -4.20 -24.77
C SER A 41 20.99 -4.37 -24.16
N ALA A 42 20.25 -5.40 -24.54
CA ALA A 42 18.94 -5.72 -23.98
C ALA A 42 19.01 -6.08 -22.48
N LEU A 43 20.04 -6.81 -22.07
CA LEU A 43 20.26 -7.14 -20.66
C LEU A 43 20.58 -5.91 -19.83
N SER A 44 21.38 -4.98 -20.38
CA SER A 44 21.75 -3.74 -19.69
C SER A 44 20.55 -2.81 -19.46
N GLU A 45 19.66 -2.68 -20.46
CA GLU A 45 18.43 -1.89 -20.37
C GLU A 45 17.46 -2.46 -19.31
N VAL A 46 17.26 -3.78 -19.30
CA VAL A 46 16.39 -4.42 -18.32
C VAL A 46 16.96 -4.29 -16.91
N ARG A 47 18.28 -4.46 -16.75
CA ARG A 47 18.94 -4.30 -15.43
C ARG A 47 18.88 -2.85 -14.94
N SER A 48 19.05 -1.85 -15.81
CA SER A 48 18.92 -0.44 -15.40
C SER A 48 17.50 -0.11 -14.95
N ASN A 49 16.50 -0.63 -15.66
CA ASN A 49 15.10 -0.44 -15.30
C ASN A 49 14.76 -1.13 -13.97
N HIS A 50 15.24 -2.37 -13.78
CA HIS A 50 15.06 -3.10 -12.53
C HIS A 50 15.70 -2.38 -11.34
N LYS A 51 16.92 -1.85 -11.51
CA LYS A 51 17.59 -1.05 -10.45
C LYS A 51 16.86 0.24 -10.13
N ALA A 52 16.32 0.93 -11.13
CA ALA A 52 15.53 2.14 -10.91
C ALA A 52 14.27 1.85 -10.09
N LEU A 53 13.54 0.78 -10.43
CA LEU A 53 12.35 0.35 -9.70
C LEU A 53 12.67 -0.10 -8.28
N LYS A 54 13.72 -0.93 -8.11
CA LYS A 54 14.15 -1.40 -6.79
C LYS A 54 14.60 -0.25 -5.89
N SER A 55 15.31 0.74 -6.44
CA SER A 55 15.69 1.95 -5.69
C SER A 55 14.48 2.81 -5.29
N GLU A 56 13.42 2.82 -6.09
CA GLU A 56 12.18 3.53 -5.75
C GLU A 56 11.40 2.77 -4.66
N GLU A 57 11.42 1.44 -4.69
CA GLU A 57 10.78 0.57 -3.70
C GLU A 57 11.51 0.58 -2.35
N ASP A 58 12.84 0.44 -2.36
CA ASP A 58 13.70 0.57 -1.18
C ASP A 58 13.59 1.98 -0.55
N GLY A 59 13.31 3.01 -1.37
CA GLY A 59 13.04 4.37 -0.88
C GLY A 59 11.66 4.54 -0.23
N ARG A 60 10.69 3.64 -0.50
CA ARG A 60 9.34 3.70 0.05
C ARG A 60 9.21 2.98 1.39
N SER A 61 10.06 2.00 1.69
CA SER A 61 9.96 1.21 2.93
C SER A 61 10.13 2.03 4.21
N ASP A 62 10.76 3.21 4.12
CA ASP A 62 10.96 4.12 5.26
C ASP A 62 9.82 5.16 5.44
N ILE A 63 8.79 5.16 4.59
CA ILE A 63 7.66 6.09 4.73
C ILE A 63 6.62 5.49 5.68
N GLY A 64 6.90 5.59 6.98
CA GLY A 64 5.94 5.27 8.04
C GLY A 64 4.74 6.23 8.03
N LEU A 65 3.61 5.80 8.64
CA LEU A 65 2.50 6.72 8.89
C LEU A 65 3.00 7.89 9.73
N SER A 66 2.67 9.12 9.31
CA SER A 66 2.98 10.31 10.10
C SER A 66 2.31 10.21 11.48
N HIS A 67 2.95 10.76 12.51
CA HIS A 67 2.41 10.80 13.88
C HIS A 67 0.91 11.18 13.96
N PRO A 68 0.41 12.23 13.26
CA PRO A 68 -1.02 12.54 13.26
C PRO A 68 -1.87 11.46 12.56
N ALA A 69 -1.37 10.84 11.49
CA ALA A 69 -2.07 9.74 10.83
C ALA A 69 -2.16 8.50 11.74
N TRP A 70 -1.12 8.24 12.53
CA TRP A 70 -1.09 7.15 13.51
C TRP A 70 -2.15 7.33 14.60
N ILE A 71 -2.28 8.54 15.14
CA ILE A 71 -3.29 8.88 16.14
C ILE A 71 -4.71 8.75 15.56
N GLY A 72 -4.92 9.25 14.34
CA GLY A 72 -6.20 9.10 13.65
C GLY A 72 -6.57 7.64 13.43
N PHE A 73 -5.61 6.82 12.99
CA PHE A 73 -5.83 5.39 12.78
C PHE A 73 -6.14 4.65 14.08
N ALA A 74 -5.42 4.93 15.17
CA ALA A 74 -5.67 4.30 16.46
C ALA A 74 -7.04 4.65 17.06
N ALA A 75 -7.49 5.90 16.89
CA ALA A 75 -8.78 6.36 17.43
C ALA A 75 -9.98 5.85 16.60
N ILE A 76 -9.85 5.79 15.28
CA ILE A 76 -10.98 5.53 14.37
C ILE A 76 -11.00 4.07 13.87
N GLY A 77 -9.84 3.43 13.79
CA GLY A 77 -9.66 2.06 13.28
C GLY A 77 -10.58 1.03 13.93
N PRO A 78 -10.64 0.91 15.28
CA PRO A 78 -11.50 -0.05 15.95
C PRO A 78 -13.00 0.15 15.64
N ILE A 79 -13.43 1.40 15.50
CA ILE A 79 -14.83 1.74 15.19
C ILE A 79 -15.16 1.34 13.75
N LEU A 80 -14.27 1.63 12.79
CA LEU A 80 -14.48 1.28 11.38
C LEU A 80 -14.44 -0.24 11.15
N ILE A 81 -13.54 -0.96 11.82
CA ILE A 81 -13.41 -2.42 11.71
C ILE A 81 -14.71 -3.12 12.11
N LEU A 82 -15.44 -2.60 13.10
CA LEU A 82 -16.70 -3.21 13.54
C LEU A 82 -17.90 -2.66 12.79
N SER A 83 -17.92 -1.36 12.48
CA SER A 83 -19.09 -0.71 11.87
C SER A 83 -19.27 -1.03 10.39
N ILE A 84 -18.20 -1.16 9.61
CA ILE A 84 -18.29 -1.45 8.17
C ILE A 84 -18.84 -2.86 7.91
N PRO A 85 -18.32 -3.94 8.51
CA PRO A 85 -18.90 -5.28 8.34
C PRO A 85 -20.33 -5.35 8.85
N LEU A 86 -20.64 -4.71 9.97
CA LEU A 86 -21.99 -4.69 10.52
C LEU A 86 -22.98 -3.97 9.58
N ALA A 87 -22.59 -2.84 8.99
CA ALA A 87 -23.39 -2.12 8.00
C ALA A 87 -23.61 -2.96 6.72
N LEU A 88 -22.57 -3.67 6.26
CA LEU A 88 -22.67 -4.60 5.13
C LEU A 88 -23.58 -5.80 5.45
N SER A 89 -23.48 -6.39 6.65
CA SER A 89 -24.36 -7.47 7.09
C SER A 89 -25.82 -7.05 7.16
N LEU A 90 -26.10 -5.84 7.67
CA LEU A 90 -27.47 -5.28 7.69
C LEU A 90 -28.04 -5.10 6.28
N LEU A 91 -27.21 -4.68 5.33
CA LEU A 91 -27.61 -4.55 3.93
C LEU A 91 -27.87 -5.92 3.28
N ALA A 92 -26.99 -6.90 3.55
CA ALA A 92 -27.12 -8.27 3.05
C ALA A 92 -28.36 -9.00 3.59
N LEU A 93 -28.77 -8.69 4.82
CA LEU A 93 -30.00 -9.20 5.46
C LEU A 93 -31.28 -8.51 4.97
N GLY A 94 -31.19 -7.59 4.01
CA GLY A 94 -32.35 -6.91 3.42
C GLY A 94 -32.87 -5.70 4.21
N TYR A 95 -32.22 -5.32 5.31
CA TYR A 95 -32.56 -4.12 6.09
C TYR A 95 -32.01 -2.84 5.43
N LYS A 96 -32.49 -2.54 4.22
CA LYS A 96 -32.01 -1.44 3.38
C LYS A 96 -32.04 -0.07 4.08
N GLN A 97 -33.08 0.21 4.88
CA GLN A 97 -33.21 1.47 5.61
C GLN A 97 -32.13 1.59 6.71
N LYS A 98 -31.96 0.54 7.53
CA LYS A 98 -30.99 0.51 8.64
C LYS A 98 -29.54 0.51 8.14
N GLY A 99 -29.27 -0.18 7.02
CA GLY A 99 -27.98 -0.12 6.35
C GLY A 99 -27.66 1.29 5.87
N LYS A 100 -28.61 1.98 5.25
CA LYS A 100 -28.45 3.38 4.80
C LYS A 100 -28.20 4.33 5.96
N ASP A 101 -28.92 4.18 7.06
CA ASP A 101 -28.76 5.01 8.25
C ASP A 101 -27.40 4.76 8.93
N ALA A 102 -26.95 3.50 8.97
CA ALA A 102 -25.63 3.13 9.49
C ALA A 102 -24.49 3.72 8.62
N PHE A 103 -24.58 3.62 7.30
CA PHE A 103 -23.62 4.26 6.39
C PHE A 103 -23.65 5.79 6.51
N GLY A 104 -24.83 6.38 6.65
CA GLY A 104 -25.00 7.81 6.90
C GLY A 104 -24.33 8.25 8.20
N GLY A 105 -24.49 7.47 9.27
CA GLY A 105 -23.83 7.70 10.55
C GLY A 105 -22.30 7.59 10.48
N ILE A 106 -21.78 6.59 9.76
CA ILE A 106 -20.33 6.44 9.52
C ILE A 106 -19.79 7.67 8.76
N LEU A 107 -20.46 8.09 7.69
CA LEU A 107 -20.04 9.25 6.90
C LEU A 107 -20.12 10.56 7.69
N ALA A 108 -21.20 10.78 8.44
CA ALA A 108 -21.35 11.95 9.30
C ALA A 108 -20.27 11.98 10.39
N GLY A 109 -19.98 10.84 11.01
CA GLY A 109 -18.89 10.70 11.98
C GLY A 109 -17.54 11.04 11.37
N PHE A 110 -17.28 10.57 10.14
CA PHE A 110 -16.04 10.88 9.42
C PHE A 110 -15.92 12.37 9.09
N LEU A 111 -17.00 13.05 8.71
CA LEU A 111 -16.98 14.48 8.43
C LEU A 111 -16.77 15.32 9.71
N ILE A 112 -17.41 14.94 10.82
CA ILE A 112 -17.24 15.63 12.10
C ILE A 112 -15.80 15.49 12.61
N TRP A 113 -15.24 14.29 12.58
CA TRP A 113 -13.87 14.05 13.05
C TRP A 113 -12.80 14.52 12.07
N GLY A 114 -12.96 14.25 10.78
CA GLY A 114 -11.97 14.54 9.75
C GLY A 114 -11.94 16.00 9.30
N VAL A 115 -13.03 16.74 9.47
CA VAL A 115 -13.11 18.15 9.06
C VAL A 115 -13.48 19.05 10.24
N GLY A 116 -14.49 18.66 11.03
CA GLY A 116 -15.00 19.47 12.14
C GLY A 116 -13.97 19.74 13.23
N ILE A 117 -13.34 18.71 13.78
CA ILE A 117 -12.35 18.87 14.87
C ILE A 117 -11.11 19.65 14.39
N PRO A 118 -10.49 19.35 13.25
CA PRO A 118 -9.39 20.16 12.72
C PRO A 118 -9.78 21.62 12.51
N ALA A 119 -10.98 21.89 11.98
CA ALA A 119 -11.47 23.24 11.78
C ALA A 119 -11.69 23.99 13.11
N ILE A 120 -12.19 23.31 14.14
CA ILE A 120 -12.35 23.90 15.49
C ILE A 120 -10.99 24.19 16.12
N LEU A 121 -10.04 23.24 16.06
CA LEU A 121 -8.69 23.43 16.58
C LEU A 121 -7.99 24.60 15.87
N PHE A 122 -8.10 24.67 14.54
CA PHE A 122 -7.59 25.78 13.75
C PHE A 122 -8.24 27.12 14.15
N ALA A 123 -9.56 27.14 14.36
CA ALA A 123 -10.25 28.35 14.80
C ALA A 123 -9.81 28.78 16.22
N LEU A 124 -9.59 27.85 17.14
CA LEU A 124 -9.13 28.13 18.50
C LEU A 124 -7.70 28.69 18.53
N ASP A 125 -6.82 28.14 17.68
CA ASP A 125 -5.46 28.64 17.46
C ASP A 125 -5.49 30.07 16.86
N TRP A 126 -6.33 30.29 15.85
CA TRP A 126 -6.54 31.62 15.26
C TRP A 126 -7.05 32.66 16.27
N LEU A 127 -7.89 32.24 17.21
CA LEU A 127 -8.42 33.08 18.30
C LEU A 127 -7.43 33.28 19.45
N GLY A 128 -6.25 32.64 19.43
CA GLY A 128 -5.22 32.74 20.47
C GLY A 128 -5.61 32.09 21.80
N ILE A 129 -6.52 31.11 21.75
CA ILE A 129 -7.01 30.39 22.93
C ILE A 129 -6.21 29.10 23.17
N ALA A 130 -5.66 28.53 22.09
CA ALA A 130 -4.88 27.29 22.08
C ALA A 130 -3.37 27.55 21.94
#